data_AF-A0A630FIN5-F1
#
_entry.id   AF-A0A630FIN5-F1
#
_cell.length_a   1.000
_cell.length_b   1.000
_cell.length_c   1.000
_cell.angle_alpha   90.00
_cell.angle_beta   90.00
_cell.angle_gamma   90.00
#
_symmetry.space_group_name_H-M   'P 1'
#
loop_
_entity.id
_entity.type
_entity.pdbx_description
1 polymer ?
#
loop_
_entity_poly.entity_id
_entity_poly.type
_entity_poly.pdbx_seq_one_letter_code
_entity_poly.pdbx_strand_id
1 'polypeptide(L)'
;MQKKIKIMLVLFLMTTLLLPFSNARATSTDVVNIPDPYLNEGLKNIIGNPFLTELTEANLETITIADISYMYSSPGYPVNGLIKDLTGLEKAVNTTKLYFSNQTEITNLNQIKNLPNLKKIVGITTGLNDIKALSEMPALEEVELGGDYITDFTPLLEKENLKSFSYNSYAWLDPAYHQINNEEFEKFANLKSLENLDVTWNNITDLSALTANDHITNLNLSFNKFTNVAPIATMKKLKVLYLNNNNLTSIDSLNTLRGLSIAYADNNNITDLSKLKDFFEGMDVVGDYKGLQVNSQTITLPTINIKEGATAISNNPTLDIDGKEMPISSISDGGTVSADNKTVSFSNLPIGTKTVTYNATFTATSAKGVPLSYSLKVSQPITVSEKTNSSVNIFYKDENGDELATSETISGKSGENYQTTEKTITNYKLKEIEGPPSGQFGDSDTTVTYVYEKADGAPVTVKYVDGDGNELATSDTLNGKIDAPYQSTAKSITGWTVKTTPTNANGVFTNTNQTVTYIYEKADGA
;
A
#
# COMPACT_ATOMS: atom_id res chain seq x y z
N MET A 1 30.39 87.30 29.34
CA MET A 1 30.82 85.91 29.64
C MET A 1 31.79 85.46 28.56
N GLN A 2 33.01 85.10 28.98
CA GLN A 2 34.12 84.36 28.32
C GLN A 2 34.34 84.55 26.80
N LYS A 3 35.30 85.37 26.33
CA LYS A 3 36.78 85.14 26.19
C LYS A 3 37.07 83.85 25.37
N LYS A 4 37.78 83.84 24.22
CA LYS A 4 38.99 84.58 23.82
C LYS A 4 39.11 84.79 22.29
N ILE A 5 39.71 85.92 21.93
CA ILE A 5 40.34 86.31 20.66
C ILE A 5 41.85 86.00 20.74
N LYS A 6 42.49 85.57 19.62
CA LYS A 6 43.77 86.06 19.01
C LYS A 6 44.39 84.97 18.09
N ILE A 7 44.37 85.14 16.76
CA ILE A 7 45.39 85.78 15.88
C ILE A 7 46.73 85.00 15.84
N MET A 8 47.08 84.39 14.69
CA MET A 8 48.27 84.77 13.89
C MET A 8 48.34 84.03 12.53
N LEU A 9 49.20 84.56 11.66
CA LEU A 9 49.20 84.60 10.21
C LEU A 9 50.33 83.70 9.63
N VAL A 10 50.24 83.40 8.32
CA VAL A 10 51.33 83.02 7.37
C VAL A 10 51.81 81.55 7.36
N LEU A 11 51.76 80.90 6.18
CA LEU A 11 52.91 80.51 5.33
C LEU A 11 52.62 79.25 4.49
N PHE A 12 52.96 79.35 3.21
CA PHE A 12 52.98 78.31 2.18
C PHE A 12 54.02 77.23 2.53
N LEU A 13 53.68 75.92 2.51
CA LEU A 13 54.56 74.84 2.06
C LEU A 13 53.87 73.47 2.01
N MET A 14 54.18 72.72 0.94
CA MET A 14 53.84 71.32 0.70
C MET A 14 54.02 70.41 1.92
N THR A 15 53.02 69.58 2.20
CA THR A 15 53.23 68.26 2.78
C THR A 15 52.38 67.24 2.02
N THR A 16 53.05 66.21 1.56
CA THR A 16 52.55 65.04 0.84
C THR A 16 51.41 64.37 1.60
N LEU A 17 50.20 64.39 1.03
CA LEU A 17 49.15 63.44 1.38
C LEU A 17 49.23 62.26 0.40
N LEU A 18 49.43 61.07 0.96
CA LEU A 18 49.48 59.81 0.23
C LEU A 18 48.26 59.66 -0.68
N LEU A 19 48.52 59.37 -1.96
CA LEU A 19 47.53 58.86 -2.90
C LEU A 19 46.87 57.60 -2.32
N PRO A 20 45.58 57.35 -2.59
CA PRO A 20 44.99 56.04 -2.33
C PRO A 20 45.79 55.01 -3.13
N PHE A 21 46.07 53.86 -2.53
CA PHE A 21 46.57 52.70 -3.26
C PHE A 21 45.66 52.50 -4.48
N SER A 22 46.19 52.84 -5.65
CA SER A 22 45.65 52.39 -6.92
C SER A 22 45.63 50.87 -6.85
N ASN A 23 44.44 50.27 -6.90
CA ASN A 23 44.29 48.91 -7.40
C ASN A 23 44.83 48.93 -8.83
N ALA A 24 46.14 48.75 -8.97
CA ALA A 24 46.75 48.44 -10.24
C ALA A 24 46.09 47.13 -10.68
N ARG A 25 45.22 47.22 -11.69
CA ARG A 25 44.76 46.04 -12.41
C ARG A 25 46.04 45.38 -12.95
N ALA A 26 46.30 44.16 -12.50
CA ALA A 26 47.39 43.31 -12.97
C ALA A 26 47.48 43.38 -14.51
N THR A 27 48.70 43.41 -15.04
CA THR A 27 48.90 43.48 -16.49
C THR A 27 48.47 42.16 -17.12
N SER A 28 47.95 42.19 -18.35
CA SER A 28 47.41 41.01 -19.06
C SER A 28 48.45 39.88 -19.29
N THR A 29 49.71 40.11 -18.94
CA THR A 29 50.84 39.18 -19.06
C THR A 29 51.22 38.50 -17.75
N ASP A 30 50.53 38.79 -16.64
CA ASP A 30 50.90 38.28 -15.32
C ASP A 30 50.65 36.77 -15.25
N VAL A 31 51.70 36.02 -14.89
CA VAL A 31 51.67 34.57 -14.75
C VAL A 31 50.85 34.19 -13.54
N VAL A 32 49.91 33.27 -13.72
CA VAL A 32 49.01 32.80 -12.66
C VAL A 32 49.59 31.54 -12.03
N ASN A 33 49.73 31.57 -10.70
CA ASN A 33 50.15 30.41 -9.94
C ASN A 33 49.01 29.38 -9.87
N ILE A 34 49.17 28.25 -10.58
CA ILE A 34 48.26 27.11 -10.54
C ILE A 34 49.07 25.91 -10.02
N PRO A 35 49.05 25.65 -8.70
CA PRO A 35 49.91 24.65 -8.06
C PRO A 35 49.48 23.20 -8.35
N ASP A 36 48.20 22.98 -8.69
CA ASP A 36 47.71 21.67 -9.10
C ASP A 36 48.12 21.40 -10.55
N PRO A 37 48.97 20.38 -10.80
CA PRO A 37 49.48 20.12 -12.14
C PRO A 37 48.39 19.66 -13.10
N TYR A 38 47.34 18.97 -12.61
CA TYR A 38 46.27 18.46 -13.45
C TYR A 38 45.31 19.57 -13.84
N LEU A 39 45.02 20.50 -12.93
CA LEU A 39 44.29 21.72 -13.26
C LEU A 39 45.10 22.59 -14.25
N ASN A 40 46.40 22.74 -14.04
CA ASN A 40 47.26 23.54 -14.90
C ASN A 40 47.25 23.02 -16.35
N GLU A 41 47.55 21.73 -16.54
CA GLU A 41 47.49 21.07 -17.84
C GLU A 41 46.08 21.09 -18.42
N GLY A 42 45.09 20.92 -17.55
CA GLY A 42 43.69 21.01 -17.90
C GLY A 42 43.29 22.33 -18.54
N LEU A 43 43.64 23.43 -17.88
CA LEU A 43 43.32 24.78 -18.34
C LEU A 43 44.02 25.10 -19.65
N LYS A 44 45.27 24.64 -19.86
CA LYS A 44 45.97 24.76 -21.16
C LYS A 44 45.20 24.07 -22.29
N ASN A 45 44.64 22.89 -22.02
CA ASN A 45 43.80 22.17 -22.98
C ASN A 45 42.50 22.92 -23.27
N ILE A 46 41.82 23.45 -22.24
CA ILE A 46 40.58 24.25 -22.39
C ILE A 46 40.82 25.50 -23.24
N ILE A 47 41.97 26.16 -23.05
CA ILE A 47 42.38 27.33 -23.85
C ILE A 47 42.72 26.94 -25.31
N GLY A 48 42.92 25.65 -25.58
CA GLY A 48 43.28 25.14 -26.91
C GLY A 48 44.77 25.25 -27.22
N ASN A 49 45.62 25.45 -26.21
CA ASN A 49 47.08 25.51 -26.38
C ASN A 49 47.79 24.69 -25.29
N PRO A 50 47.82 23.35 -25.42
CA PRO A 50 48.40 22.44 -24.42
C PRO A 50 49.89 22.65 -24.16
N PHE A 51 50.62 23.28 -25.09
CA PHE A 51 52.07 23.45 -25.01
C PHE A 51 52.50 24.78 -24.37
N LEU A 52 51.56 25.54 -23.80
CA LEU A 52 51.91 26.74 -23.03
C LEU A 52 52.85 26.38 -21.89
N THR A 53 53.95 27.13 -21.77
CA THR A 53 54.89 26.98 -20.65
C THR A 53 54.25 27.45 -19.35
N GLU A 54 53.52 28.57 -19.42
CA GLU A 54 52.87 29.23 -18.29
C GLU A 54 51.49 29.74 -18.72
N LEU A 55 50.56 29.82 -17.76
CA LEU A 55 49.24 30.41 -17.95
C LEU A 55 49.25 31.82 -17.38
N THR A 56 48.82 32.81 -18.18
CA THR A 56 48.67 34.20 -17.76
C THR A 56 47.21 34.54 -17.44
N GLU A 57 46.97 35.67 -16.76
CA GLU A 57 45.60 36.15 -16.53
C GLU A 57 44.83 36.32 -17.84
N ALA A 58 45.46 36.85 -18.91
CA ALA A 58 44.80 36.96 -20.22
C ALA A 58 44.42 35.61 -20.81
N ASN A 59 45.23 34.56 -20.59
CA ASN A 59 44.86 33.23 -21.04
C ASN A 59 43.59 32.76 -20.31
N LEU A 60 43.54 32.92 -18.99
CA LEU A 60 42.40 32.48 -18.18
C LEU A 60 41.13 33.32 -18.44
N GLU A 61 41.27 34.61 -18.75
CA GLU A 61 40.15 35.47 -19.15
C GLU A 61 39.45 34.98 -20.45
N THR A 62 40.10 34.15 -21.28
CA THR A 62 39.44 33.58 -22.47
C THR A 62 38.47 32.45 -22.14
N ILE A 63 38.55 31.87 -20.94
CA ILE A 63 37.76 30.71 -20.54
C ILE A 63 36.34 31.17 -20.21
N THR A 64 35.37 30.66 -20.95
CA THR A 64 33.93 30.89 -20.73
C THR A 64 33.21 29.65 -20.21
N ILE A 65 33.75 28.46 -20.51
CA ILE A 65 33.31 27.17 -20.00
C ILE A 65 34.57 26.44 -19.53
N ALA A 66 34.62 26.08 -18.26
CA ALA A 66 35.67 25.26 -17.70
C ALA A 66 35.11 23.85 -17.48
N ASP A 67 35.39 22.92 -18.38
CA ASP A 67 35.10 21.50 -18.15
C ASP A 67 36.38 20.78 -17.75
N ILE A 68 36.47 20.50 -16.45
CA ILE A 68 37.57 19.80 -15.80
C ILE A 68 37.13 18.41 -15.31
N SER A 69 36.02 17.86 -15.82
CA SER A 69 35.48 16.56 -15.39
C SER A 69 36.35 15.39 -15.86
N TYR A 70 36.69 15.38 -17.16
CA TYR A 70 37.52 14.35 -17.79
C TYR A 70 38.50 15.01 -18.75
N MET A 71 39.70 15.30 -18.27
CA MET A 71 40.67 16.04 -19.05
C MET A 71 41.48 15.09 -19.92
N TYR A 72 41.26 15.17 -21.23
CA TYR A 72 42.16 14.57 -22.22
C TYR A 72 43.23 15.61 -22.54
N SER A 73 44.52 15.27 -22.39
CA SER A 73 45.54 16.04 -23.10
C SER A 73 45.52 15.64 -24.58
N SER A 74 46.22 16.41 -25.43
CA SER A 74 46.42 16.20 -26.87
C SER A 74 46.17 14.75 -27.38
N PRO A 75 45.57 14.54 -28.58
CA PRO A 75 45.08 13.23 -29.02
C PRO A 75 46.03 12.07 -28.70
N GLY A 76 45.65 11.24 -27.71
CA GLY A 76 46.41 10.05 -27.31
C GLY A 76 47.09 10.12 -25.94
N TYR A 77 47.01 11.22 -25.19
CA TYR A 77 47.57 11.30 -23.83
C TYR A 77 46.47 11.70 -22.83
N PRO A 78 45.95 10.81 -21.97
CA PRO A 78 45.06 11.23 -20.89
C PRO A 78 45.83 12.09 -19.86
N VAL A 79 45.20 13.14 -19.32
CA VAL A 79 45.71 13.77 -18.08
C VAL A 79 45.42 12.77 -16.95
N ASN A 80 46.43 11.98 -16.59
CA ASN A 80 46.29 10.95 -15.56
C ASN A 80 46.41 11.56 -14.17
N GLY A 81 45.29 11.98 -13.58
CA GLY A 81 45.23 12.45 -12.20
C GLY A 81 43.93 13.15 -11.84
N LEU A 82 43.74 13.39 -10.55
CA LEU A 82 42.58 14.10 -10.01
C LEU A 82 43.00 15.48 -9.52
N ILE A 83 42.18 16.47 -9.83
CA ILE A 83 42.33 17.83 -9.36
C ILE A 83 41.92 17.86 -7.89
N LYS A 84 42.73 18.50 -7.06
CA LYS A 84 42.50 18.68 -5.62
C LYS A 84 42.48 20.14 -5.18
N ASP A 85 43.13 21.01 -5.96
CA ASP A 85 43.26 22.43 -5.64
C ASP A 85 42.86 23.28 -6.85
N LEU A 86 41.86 24.14 -6.65
CA LEU A 86 41.32 25.04 -7.67
C LEU A 86 42.06 26.38 -7.76
N THR A 87 43.16 26.56 -7.02
CA THR A 87 43.94 27.80 -7.00
C THR A 87 44.40 28.20 -8.40
N GLY A 88 44.18 29.47 -8.74
CA GLY A 88 44.43 30.09 -10.04
C GLY A 88 43.19 30.14 -10.93
N LEU A 89 42.20 29.25 -10.75
CA LEU A 89 40.96 29.26 -11.53
C LEU A 89 40.11 30.52 -11.27
N GLU A 90 40.27 31.17 -10.11
CA GLU A 90 39.59 32.43 -9.79
C GLU A 90 39.93 33.58 -10.75
N LYS A 91 41.00 33.45 -11.54
CA LYS A 91 41.40 34.41 -12.57
C LYS A 91 40.64 34.24 -13.89
N ALA A 92 39.92 33.13 -14.06
CA ALA A 92 39.08 32.89 -15.22
C ALA A 92 37.72 33.61 -15.10
N VAL A 93 37.76 34.94 -14.96
CA VAL A 93 36.60 35.78 -14.56
C VAL A 93 35.43 35.77 -15.54
N ASN A 94 35.64 35.33 -16.79
CA ASN A 94 34.60 35.18 -17.81
C ASN A 94 33.93 33.80 -17.81
N THR A 95 34.34 32.90 -16.90
CA THR A 95 33.75 31.56 -16.79
C THR A 95 32.29 31.67 -16.38
N THR A 96 31.42 31.06 -17.20
CA THR A 96 29.97 30.99 -16.99
C THR A 96 29.50 29.63 -16.54
N LYS A 97 30.25 28.57 -16.86
CA LYS A 97 29.94 27.19 -16.51
C LYS A 97 31.19 26.47 -16.04
N LEU A 98 31.07 25.73 -14.95
CA LEU A 98 32.11 24.86 -14.43
C LEU A 98 31.57 23.43 -14.31
N TYR A 99 32.28 22.48 -14.93
CA TYR A 99 32.01 21.05 -14.83
C TYR A 99 33.23 20.38 -14.20
N PHE A 100 33.06 19.65 -13.11
CA PHE A 100 34.16 18.97 -12.40
C PHE A 100 33.75 17.57 -11.92
N SER A 101 32.88 16.91 -12.66
CA SER A 101 32.40 15.58 -12.26
C SER A 101 33.56 14.57 -12.23
N ASN A 102 33.51 13.60 -11.32
CA ASN A 102 34.54 12.56 -11.12
C ASN A 102 35.87 13.05 -10.55
N GLN A 103 35.94 14.32 -10.12
CA GLN A 103 37.09 14.86 -9.42
C GLN A 103 36.98 14.56 -7.91
N THR A 104 37.27 13.31 -7.51
CA THR A 104 37.04 12.85 -6.13
C THR A 104 37.93 13.49 -5.07
N GLU A 105 38.94 14.28 -5.46
CA GLU A 105 39.80 15.02 -4.54
C GLU A 105 39.38 16.49 -4.34
N ILE A 106 38.41 17.00 -5.12
CA ILE A 106 37.83 18.33 -4.89
C ILE A 106 36.84 18.25 -3.73
N THR A 107 37.22 18.81 -2.59
CA THR A 107 36.42 18.74 -1.35
C THR A 107 35.63 20.01 -1.03
N ASN A 108 35.99 21.13 -1.66
CA ASN A 108 35.36 22.44 -1.49
C ASN A 108 35.62 23.34 -2.70
N LEU A 109 34.92 24.48 -2.78
CA LEU A 109 34.97 25.42 -3.91
C LEU A 109 35.46 26.82 -3.50
N ASN A 110 36.24 26.94 -2.43
CA ASN A 110 36.56 28.22 -1.81
C ASN A 110 37.36 29.16 -2.73
N GLN A 111 38.25 28.63 -3.56
CA GLN A 111 39.09 29.41 -4.47
C GLN A 111 38.25 30.17 -5.49
N ILE A 112 37.17 29.57 -5.98
CA ILE A 112 36.36 30.11 -7.09
C ILE A 112 35.11 30.88 -6.65
N LYS A 113 34.91 31.08 -5.35
CA LYS A 113 33.69 31.67 -4.78
C LYS A 113 33.33 33.07 -5.30
N ASN A 114 34.32 33.81 -5.78
CA ASN A 114 34.18 35.18 -6.26
C ASN A 114 34.08 35.31 -7.79
N LEU A 115 33.97 34.21 -8.54
CA LEU A 115 33.86 34.28 -9.99
C LEU A 115 32.58 35.04 -10.39
N PRO A 116 32.69 36.20 -11.06
CA PRO A 116 31.58 37.14 -11.17
C PRO A 116 30.50 36.70 -12.15
N ASN A 117 30.86 35.84 -13.11
CA ASN A 117 29.99 35.41 -14.20
C ASN A 117 29.57 33.93 -14.10
N LEU A 118 30.00 33.21 -13.06
CA LEU A 118 29.74 31.77 -12.94
C LEU A 118 28.26 31.53 -12.62
N LYS A 119 27.54 30.98 -13.61
CA LYS A 119 26.10 30.73 -13.55
C LYS A 119 25.74 29.28 -13.28
N LYS A 120 26.55 28.34 -13.77
CA LYS A 120 26.28 26.91 -13.67
C LYS A 120 27.45 26.15 -13.08
N ILE A 121 27.13 25.28 -12.12
CA ILE A 121 28.06 24.30 -11.55
C ILE A 121 27.50 22.90 -11.76
N VAL A 122 28.33 21.99 -12.26
CA VAL A 122 28.06 20.56 -12.30
C VAL A 122 29.23 19.79 -11.69
N GLY A 123 28.95 19.06 -10.61
CA GLY A 123 29.94 18.24 -9.92
C GLY A 123 29.29 16.97 -9.42
N ILE A 124 29.32 15.92 -10.23
CA ILE A 124 28.79 14.59 -9.88
C ILE A 124 29.97 13.68 -9.52
N THR A 125 29.79 12.76 -8.57
CA THR A 125 30.78 11.77 -8.14
C THR A 125 32.11 12.41 -7.73
N THR A 126 32.07 13.39 -6.83
CA THR A 126 33.24 14.17 -6.40
C THR A 126 33.58 13.92 -4.91
N GLY A 127 34.58 14.63 -4.38
CA GLY A 127 34.94 14.61 -2.96
C GLY A 127 34.19 15.65 -2.12
N LEU A 128 33.23 16.37 -2.73
CA LEU A 128 32.66 17.59 -2.18
C LEU A 128 31.92 17.30 -0.87
N ASN A 129 32.29 18.02 0.19
CA ASN A 129 31.63 17.96 1.49
C ASN A 129 31.35 19.36 2.07
N ASP A 130 32.08 20.39 1.63
CA ASP A 130 31.84 21.79 2.01
C ASP A 130 31.44 22.62 0.78
N ILE A 131 30.19 23.10 0.79
CA ILE A 131 29.62 23.95 -0.27
C ILE A 131 29.34 25.39 0.18
N LYS A 132 29.93 25.87 1.30
CA LYS A 132 29.72 27.24 1.79
C LYS A 132 30.01 28.31 0.75
N ALA A 133 31.03 28.09 -0.07
CA ALA A 133 31.41 28.96 -1.18
C ALA A 133 30.24 29.26 -2.14
N LEU A 134 29.30 28.32 -2.33
CA LEU A 134 28.15 28.52 -3.21
C LEU A 134 27.28 29.69 -2.74
N SER A 135 27.18 29.95 -1.43
CA SER A 135 26.43 31.09 -0.87
C SER A 135 27.01 32.46 -1.26
N GLU A 136 28.29 32.53 -1.62
CA GLU A 136 28.99 33.77 -1.96
C GLU A 136 29.00 34.06 -3.47
N MET A 137 28.71 33.06 -4.31
CA MET A 137 28.76 33.21 -5.78
C MET A 137 27.64 34.13 -6.30
N PRO A 138 27.98 35.28 -6.92
CA PRO A 138 27.00 36.35 -7.17
C PRO A 138 26.03 36.06 -8.32
N ALA A 139 26.46 35.28 -9.32
CA ALA A 139 25.70 35.02 -10.55
C ALA A 139 25.17 33.57 -10.67
N LEU A 140 25.28 32.77 -9.60
CA LEU A 140 24.92 31.34 -9.64
C LEU A 140 23.41 31.15 -9.80
N GLU A 141 23.02 30.48 -10.89
CA GLU A 141 21.63 30.22 -11.29
C GLU A 141 21.30 28.73 -11.32
N GLU A 142 22.28 27.86 -11.57
CA GLU A 142 22.10 26.41 -11.73
C GLU A 142 23.17 25.62 -10.97
N VAL A 143 22.75 24.65 -10.17
CA VAL A 143 23.63 23.75 -9.44
C VAL A 143 23.17 22.31 -9.64
N GLU A 144 24.06 21.47 -10.12
CA GLU A 144 23.87 20.02 -10.27
C GLU A 144 25.00 19.30 -9.54
N LEU A 145 24.64 18.64 -8.44
CA LEU A 145 25.56 17.92 -7.56
C LEU A 145 25.03 16.51 -7.33
N GLY A 146 25.86 15.62 -6.78
CA GLY A 146 25.41 14.27 -6.49
C GLY A 146 26.54 13.25 -6.46
N GLY A 147 26.37 12.16 -5.72
CA GLY A 147 27.48 11.22 -5.51
C GLY A 147 28.62 11.86 -4.72
N ASP A 148 28.25 12.65 -3.70
CA ASP A 148 29.16 13.46 -2.91
C ASP A 148 28.92 13.20 -1.40
N TYR A 149 29.62 13.93 -0.54
CA TYR A 149 29.56 13.80 0.93
C TYR A 149 29.01 15.07 1.61
N ILE A 150 28.13 15.80 0.91
CA ILE A 150 27.53 17.06 1.36
C ILE A 150 26.39 16.77 2.35
N THR A 151 26.51 17.26 3.58
CA THR A 151 25.48 17.10 4.62
C THR A 151 24.79 18.41 5.00
N ASP A 152 25.30 19.56 4.54
CA ASP A 152 24.73 20.88 4.82
C ASP A 152 24.40 21.63 3.52
N PHE A 153 23.11 21.67 3.18
CA PHE A 153 22.58 22.39 2.02
C PHE A 153 22.19 23.84 2.31
N THR A 154 22.37 24.32 3.56
CA THR A 154 22.05 25.70 3.96
C THR A 154 22.65 26.78 3.03
N PRO A 155 23.88 26.62 2.47
CA PRO A 155 24.46 27.62 1.55
C PRO A 155 23.64 27.89 0.27
N LEU A 156 22.73 27.00 -0.11
CA LEU A 156 21.88 27.15 -1.30
C LEU A 156 20.50 27.74 -1.00
N LEU A 157 20.02 27.67 0.24
CA LEU A 157 18.61 27.92 0.56
C LEU A 157 18.18 29.38 0.37
N GLU A 158 19.09 30.32 0.62
CA GLU A 158 18.81 31.77 0.51
C GLU A 158 19.27 32.37 -0.82
N LYS A 159 19.62 31.53 -1.81
CA LYS A 159 20.03 32.03 -3.12
C LYS A 159 18.84 32.56 -3.90
N GLU A 160 18.71 33.88 -3.93
CA GLU A 160 17.63 34.57 -4.66
C GLU A 160 17.64 34.29 -6.17
N ASN A 161 18.81 33.99 -6.77
CA ASN A 161 18.93 33.76 -8.22
C ASN A 161 18.96 32.28 -8.64
N LEU A 162 18.88 31.33 -7.71
CA LEU A 162 18.97 29.90 -8.02
C LEU A 162 17.67 29.39 -8.65
N LYS A 163 17.71 29.09 -9.94
CA LYS A 163 16.56 28.64 -10.74
C LYS A 163 16.50 27.12 -10.89
N SER A 164 17.64 26.44 -10.83
CA SER A 164 17.71 24.98 -10.97
C SER A 164 18.63 24.38 -9.92
N PHE A 165 18.14 23.36 -9.22
CA PHE A 165 18.90 22.61 -8.26
C PHE A 165 18.64 21.12 -8.46
N SER A 166 19.73 20.37 -8.63
CA SER A 166 19.72 18.92 -8.70
C SER A 166 20.70 18.35 -7.67
N TYR A 167 20.22 17.40 -6.86
CA TYR A 167 21.07 16.59 -6.00
C TYR A 167 20.67 15.11 -6.07
N ASN A 168 21.47 14.33 -6.79
CA ASN A 168 21.25 12.90 -6.94
C ASN A 168 22.25 12.12 -6.09
N SER A 169 21.82 11.35 -5.09
CA SER A 169 22.81 10.74 -4.16
C SER A 169 23.76 9.75 -4.82
N TYR A 170 23.30 9.03 -5.85
CA TYR A 170 24.00 7.85 -6.40
C TYR A 170 24.41 6.81 -5.34
N ALA A 171 23.72 6.72 -4.20
CA ALA A 171 24.06 5.80 -3.11
C ALA A 171 24.02 4.31 -3.50
N TRP A 172 23.46 3.98 -4.67
CA TRP A 172 23.51 2.65 -5.28
C TRP A 172 24.87 2.32 -5.93
N LEU A 173 25.70 3.31 -6.26
CA LEU A 173 27.12 3.13 -6.63
C LEU A 173 28.00 2.97 -5.39
N ASP A 174 27.87 3.91 -4.45
CA ASP A 174 28.63 3.93 -3.20
C ASP A 174 27.71 4.30 -2.03
N PRO A 175 27.47 3.38 -1.07
CA PRO A 175 26.60 3.64 0.07
C PRO A 175 27.13 4.73 1.01
N ALA A 176 28.38 5.17 0.86
CA ALA A 176 28.94 6.29 1.61
C ALA A 176 28.47 7.66 1.08
N TYR A 177 27.92 7.74 -0.13
CA TYR A 177 27.38 8.99 -0.66
C TYR A 177 26.15 9.44 0.13
N HIS A 178 26.08 10.75 0.37
CA HIS A 178 25.02 11.32 1.18
C HIS A 178 23.66 11.24 0.49
N GLN A 179 22.64 10.88 1.26
CA GLN A 179 21.25 10.90 0.82
C GLN A 179 20.49 11.95 1.64
N ILE A 180 19.83 12.88 0.96
CA ILE A 180 18.98 13.88 1.62
C ILE A 180 17.90 13.16 2.44
N ASN A 181 17.80 13.53 3.72
CA ASN A 181 16.75 13.07 4.63
C ASN A 181 15.67 14.16 4.84
N ASN A 182 14.61 13.84 5.59
CA ASN A 182 13.49 14.78 5.78
C ASN A 182 13.88 16.05 6.56
N GLU A 183 14.78 15.98 7.56
CA GLU A 183 15.21 17.14 8.34
C GLU A 183 15.94 18.17 7.46
N GLU A 184 16.75 17.68 6.53
CA GLU A 184 17.41 18.51 5.52
C GLU A 184 16.41 19.04 4.49
N PHE A 185 15.48 18.18 4.04
CA PHE A 185 14.50 18.52 3.01
C PHE A 185 13.46 19.55 3.50
N GLU A 186 13.09 19.55 4.78
CA GLU A 186 12.21 20.58 5.37
C GLU A 186 12.71 22.01 5.09
N LYS A 187 14.03 22.19 5.02
CA LYS A 187 14.65 23.50 4.79
C LYS A 187 14.49 23.99 3.35
N PHE A 188 14.11 23.12 2.42
CA PHE A 188 13.91 23.47 0.99
C PHE A 188 12.70 24.37 0.77
N ALA A 189 11.83 24.52 1.78
CA ALA A 189 10.75 25.52 1.79
C ALA A 189 11.24 26.96 1.54
N ASN A 190 12.52 27.24 1.76
CA ASN A 190 13.12 28.57 1.58
C ASN A 190 13.60 28.86 0.14
N LEU A 191 13.57 27.88 -0.77
CA LEU A 191 14.01 28.02 -2.17
C LEU A 191 12.98 28.78 -3.03
N LYS A 192 12.90 30.10 -2.83
CA LYS A 192 11.85 30.99 -3.37
C LYS A 192 11.91 31.26 -4.88
N SER A 193 13.06 31.05 -5.53
CA SER A 193 13.25 31.34 -6.96
C SER A 193 13.39 30.08 -7.83
N LEU A 194 13.36 28.91 -7.21
CA LEU A 194 13.62 27.65 -7.88
C LEU A 194 12.49 27.24 -8.84
N GLU A 195 12.80 27.09 -10.12
CA GLU A 195 11.85 26.61 -11.14
C GLU A 195 11.97 25.10 -11.37
N ASN A 196 13.17 24.55 -11.20
CA ASN A 196 13.50 23.15 -11.45
C ASN A 196 14.14 22.52 -10.20
N LEU A 197 13.54 21.46 -9.69
CA LEU A 197 14.05 20.68 -8.57
C LEU A 197 14.17 19.21 -8.96
N ASP A 198 15.38 18.67 -8.83
CA ASP A 198 15.63 17.23 -8.93
C ASP A 198 16.31 16.73 -7.65
N VAL A 199 15.63 15.85 -6.92
CA VAL A 199 16.18 15.19 -5.72
C VAL A 199 16.03 13.67 -5.85
N THR A 200 16.29 13.15 -7.04
CA THR A 200 16.22 11.72 -7.33
C THR A 200 17.23 10.93 -6.49
N TRP A 201 16.89 9.68 -6.16
CA TRP A 201 17.78 8.76 -5.42
C TRP A 201 18.08 9.19 -3.98
N ASN A 202 17.19 9.92 -3.30
CA ASN A 202 17.38 10.30 -1.90
C ASN A 202 16.53 9.45 -0.94
N ASN A 203 16.48 9.83 0.33
CA ASN A 203 15.76 9.10 1.38
C ASN A 203 14.60 9.94 1.96
N ILE A 204 13.90 10.66 1.08
CA ILE A 204 12.83 11.58 1.47
C ILE A 204 11.49 10.81 1.49
N THR A 205 10.69 11.04 2.53
CA THR A 205 9.36 10.44 2.69
C THR A 205 8.24 11.46 2.79
N ASP A 206 8.56 12.74 3.09
CA ASP A 206 7.58 13.81 3.28
C ASP A 206 7.80 14.96 2.28
N LEU A 207 6.73 15.37 1.61
CA LEU A 207 6.70 16.48 0.65
C LEU A 207 6.21 17.79 1.26
N SER A 208 5.90 17.84 2.55
CA SER A 208 5.36 19.01 3.25
C SER A 208 6.18 20.29 3.01
N ALA A 209 7.50 20.16 2.92
CA ALA A 209 8.44 21.25 2.62
C ALA A 209 8.12 22.00 1.31
N LEU A 210 7.54 21.32 0.31
CA LEU A 210 7.27 21.91 -1.00
C LEU A 210 5.92 22.64 -1.10
N THR A 211 5.10 22.62 -0.04
CA THR A 211 3.73 23.20 -0.09
C THR A 211 3.73 24.69 -0.46
N ALA A 212 4.80 25.42 -0.11
CA ALA A 212 4.97 26.84 -0.38
C ALA A 212 5.68 27.14 -1.72
N ASN A 213 6.24 26.14 -2.42
CA ASN A 213 7.00 26.32 -3.65
C ASN A 213 6.08 26.22 -4.89
N ASP A 214 5.00 27.00 -4.94
CA ASP A 214 4.00 26.97 -6.01
C ASP A 214 4.50 27.47 -7.38
N HIS A 215 5.73 28.00 -7.39
CA HIS A 215 6.43 28.52 -8.57
C HIS A 215 7.19 27.48 -9.38
N ILE A 216 7.51 26.31 -8.80
CA ILE A 216 8.25 25.24 -9.48
C ILE A 216 7.46 24.73 -10.70
N THR A 217 8.14 24.58 -11.83
CA THR A 217 7.59 24.06 -13.09
C THR A 217 8.01 22.63 -13.37
N ASN A 218 9.17 22.20 -12.89
CA ASN A 218 9.72 20.87 -13.13
C ASN A 218 10.18 20.23 -11.83
N LEU A 219 9.62 19.08 -11.50
CA LEU A 219 9.88 18.39 -10.25
C LEU A 219 10.18 16.92 -10.49
N ASN A 220 11.38 16.48 -10.10
CA ASN A 220 11.77 15.07 -10.12
C ASN A 220 12.04 14.58 -8.70
N LEU A 221 11.21 13.62 -8.29
CA LEU A 221 11.16 13.01 -6.97
C LEU A 221 11.34 11.50 -7.04
N SER A 222 11.84 10.99 -8.17
CA SER A 222 11.94 9.55 -8.42
C SER A 222 12.94 8.91 -7.44
N PHE A 223 12.83 7.61 -7.20
CA PHE A 223 13.73 6.85 -6.32
C PHE A 223 13.86 7.46 -4.91
N ASN A 224 12.71 7.76 -4.30
CA ASN A 224 12.56 8.17 -2.90
C ASN A 224 11.62 7.18 -2.20
N LYS A 225 10.95 7.59 -1.11
CA LYS A 225 10.06 6.75 -0.31
C LYS A 225 8.71 7.41 -0.04
N PHE A 226 8.21 8.22 -0.97
CA PHE A 226 6.94 8.91 -0.83
C PHE A 226 5.76 7.94 -0.87
N THR A 227 4.78 8.14 0.00
CA THR A 227 3.53 7.35 0.03
C THR A 227 2.32 8.12 -0.49
N ASN A 228 2.41 9.44 -0.53
CA ASN A 228 1.37 10.32 -1.04
C ASN A 228 1.97 11.60 -1.65
N VAL A 229 1.21 12.24 -2.53
CA VAL A 229 1.59 13.49 -3.22
C VAL A 229 0.64 14.65 -2.87
N ALA A 230 -0.08 14.57 -1.75
CA ALA A 230 -1.00 15.63 -1.36
C ALA A 230 -0.36 17.01 -1.15
N PRO A 231 0.85 17.13 -0.55
CA PRO A 231 1.48 18.44 -0.33
C PRO A 231 1.75 19.25 -1.60
N ILE A 232 1.94 18.59 -2.74
CA ILE A 232 2.23 19.26 -4.02
C ILE A 232 0.97 19.65 -4.81
N ALA A 233 -0.23 19.44 -4.26
CA ALA A 233 -1.51 19.79 -4.91
C ALA A 233 -1.67 21.31 -5.16
N THR A 234 -0.91 22.15 -4.47
CA THR A 234 -0.95 23.61 -4.62
C THR A 234 -0.10 24.12 -5.79
N MET A 235 0.80 23.29 -6.35
CA MET A 235 1.81 23.70 -7.35
C MET A 235 1.22 23.90 -8.76
N LYS A 236 0.36 24.92 -8.94
CA LYS A 236 -0.41 25.13 -10.19
C LYS A 236 0.45 25.44 -11.42
N LYS A 237 1.71 25.85 -11.24
CA LYS A 237 2.64 26.09 -12.35
C LYS A 237 3.38 24.82 -12.81
N LEU A 238 3.25 23.71 -12.08
CA LEU A 238 3.94 22.47 -12.39
C LEU A 238 3.54 21.95 -13.79
N LYS A 239 4.54 21.65 -14.60
CA LYS A 239 4.45 21.17 -15.99
C LYS A 239 4.95 19.74 -16.16
N VAL A 240 5.99 19.39 -15.41
CA VAL A 240 6.63 18.07 -15.46
C VAL A 240 6.82 17.53 -14.05
N LEU A 241 6.36 16.31 -13.82
CA LEU A 241 6.44 15.60 -12.56
C LEU A 241 6.90 14.16 -12.76
N TYR A 242 7.99 13.79 -12.09
CA TYR A 242 8.48 12.41 -12.05
C TYR A 242 8.46 11.89 -10.61
N LEU A 243 7.80 10.75 -10.42
CA LEU A 243 7.50 10.09 -9.14
C LEU A 243 7.89 8.60 -9.17
N ASN A 244 8.67 8.18 -10.17
CA ASN A 244 8.95 6.77 -10.41
C ASN A 244 9.68 6.15 -9.22
N ASN A 245 9.46 4.87 -8.92
CA ASN A 245 10.16 4.15 -7.85
C ASN A 245 9.99 4.84 -6.49
N ASN A 246 8.74 4.94 -6.04
CA ASN A 246 8.36 5.38 -4.71
C ASN A 246 7.41 4.33 -4.10
N ASN A 247 6.68 4.69 -3.04
CA ASN A 247 5.75 3.83 -2.32
C ASN A 247 4.31 4.39 -2.42
N LEU A 248 3.99 5.10 -3.50
CA LEU A 248 2.72 5.80 -3.66
C LEU A 248 1.58 4.80 -3.75
N THR A 249 0.55 4.97 -2.93
CA THR A 249 -0.69 4.19 -3.01
C THR A 249 -1.80 4.93 -3.77
N SER A 250 -1.65 6.25 -3.93
CA SER A 250 -2.57 7.09 -4.68
C SER A 250 -1.86 8.34 -5.21
N ILE A 251 -2.38 8.85 -6.33
CA ILE A 251 -1.98 10.12 -6.96
C ILE A 251 -3.20 11.04 -7.19
N ASP A 252 -4.30 10.84 -6.46
CA ASP A 252 -5.57 11.57 -6.64
C ASP A 252 -5.40 13.09 -6.56
N SER A 253 -4.46 13.55 -5.72
CA SER A 253 -4.17 14.97 -5.50
C SER A 253 -3.71 15.70 -6.77
N LEU A 254 -3.25 14.96 -7.79
CA LEU A 254 -2.91 15.52 -9.10
C LEU A 254 -4.12 16.12 -9.82
N ASN A 255 -5.37 15.78 -9.43
CA ASN A 255 -6.56 16.31 -10.12
C ASN A 255 -6.60 17.85 -10.18
N THR A 256 -5.95 18.47 -9.19
CA THR A 256 -5.94 19.90 -9.00
C THR A 256 -4.88 20.61 -9.85
N LEU A 257 -3.94 19.87 -10.47
CA LEU A 257 -2.78 20.40 -11.21
C LEU A 257 -3.07 20.50 -12.70
N ARG A 258 -4.05 21.34 -13.08
CA ARG A 258 -4.54 21.47 -14.47
C ARG A 258 -3.50 21.95 -15.50
N GLY A 259 -2.36 22.45 -15.04
CA GLY A 259 -1.23 22.86 -15.89
C GLY A 259 -0.25 21.74 -16.21
N LEU A 260 -0.36 20.57 -15.57
CA LEU A 260 0.60 19.47 -15.66
C LEU A 260 0.45 18.72 -16.98
N SER A 261 1.56 18.57 -17.72
CA SER A 261 1.57 17.93 -19.04
C SER A 261 2.25 16.56 -19.02
N ILE A 262 3.16 16.33 -18.07
CA ILE A 262 3.91 15.08 -17.92
C ILE A 262 3.86 14.66 -16.46
N ALA A 263 3.37 13.44 -16.19
CA ALA A 263 3.32 12.84 -14.88
C ALA A 263 3.67 11.34 -14.98
N TYR A 264 4.87 10.95 -14.53
CA TYR A 264 5.27 9.54 -14.50
C TYR A 264 5.38 9.04 -13.06
N ALA A 265 4.69 7.96 -12.75
CA ALA A 265 4.61 7.33 -11.43
C ALA A 265 4.81 5.82 -11.52
N ASP A 266 5.69 5.38 -12.43
CA ASP A 266 5.99 3.96 -12.63
C ASP A 266 6.63 3.35 -11.37
N ASN A 267 6.45 2.05 -11.16
CA ASN A 267 7.03 1.31 -10.02
C ASN A 267 6.59 1.89 -8.65
N ASN A 268 5.28 1.97 -8.44
CA ASN A 268 4.65 2.36 -7.17
C ASN A 268 3.62 1.28 -6.74
N ASN A 269 2.65 1.64 -5.88
CA ASN A 269 1.61 0.76 -5.35
C ASN A 269 0.18 1.26 -5.67
N ILE A 270 -0.01 1.98 -6.79
CA ILE A 270 -1.26 2.66 -7.14
C ILE A 270 -2.26 1.68 -7.77
N THR A 271 -3.45 1.55 -7.18
CA THR A 271 -4.49 0.62 -7.63
C THR A 271 -5.71 1.27 -8.28
N ASP A 272 -5.85 2.59 -8.19
CA ASP A 272 -7.06 3.30 -8.61
C ASP A 272 -6.69 4.61 -9.30
N LEU A 273 -7.12 4.77 -10.56
CA LEU A 273 -6.98 6.02 -11.32
C LEU A 273 -8.33 6.71 -11.59
N SER A 274 -9.45 6.19 -11.10
CA SER A 274 -10.80 6.64 -11.44
C SER A 274 -11.05 8.13 -11.17
N LYS A 275 -10.38 8.69 -10.16
CA LYS A 275 -10.48 10.11 -9.77
C LYS A 275 -9.66 11.06 -10.65
N LEU A 276 -8.85 10.54 -11.55
CA LEU A 276 -7.98 11.34 -12.43
C LEU A 276 -8.55 11.56 -13.83
N LYS A 277 -9.77 11.09 -14.13
CA LYS A 277 -10.36 11.21 -15.46
C LYS A 277 -10.35 12.65 -16.00
N ASP A 278 -10.94 13.58 -15.26
CA ASP A 278 -11.01 14.99 -15.69
C ASP A 278 -9.64 15.65 -15.78
N PHE A 279 -8.69 15.19 -14.99
CA PHE A 279 -7.31 15.66 -15.03
C PHE A 279 -6.61 15.18 -16.31
N PHE A 280 -6.67 13.88 -16.57
CA PHE A 280 -6.11 13.25 -17.76
C PHE A 280 -6.68 13.85 -19.05
N GLU A 281 -7.99 14.09 -19.10
CA GLU A 281 -8.65 14.75 -20.24
C GLU A 281 -8.25 16.22 -20.41
N GLY A 282 -7.83 16.86 -19.31
CA GLY A 282 -7.36 18.25 -19.31
C GLY A 282 -5.93 18.43 -19.81
N MET A 283 -5.09 17.39 -19.75
CA MET A 283 -3.66 17.44 -20.10
C MET A 283 -3.45 17.80 -21.57
N ASP A 284 -2.35 18.51 -21.86
CA ASP A 284 -1.94 18.86 -23.23
C ASP A 284 -0.79 17.96 -23.70
N VAL A 285 -0.78 17.62 -24.99
CA VAL A 285 0.30 16.86 -25.62
C VAL A 285 1.57 17.71 -25.65
N VAL A 286 2.70 17.11 -25.25
CA VAL A 286 4.01 17.72 -25.32
C VAL A 286 4.95 16.78 -26.07
N GLY A 287 5.34 17.17 -27.28
CA GLY A 287 6.23 16.38 -28.13
C GLY A 287 5.82 14.90 -28.21
N ASP A 288 6.81 14.01 -28.03
CA ASP A 288 6.63 12.56 -28.04
C ASP A 288 6.44 11.96 -26.64
N TYR A 289 6.27 12.80 -25.60
CA TYR A 289 6.16 12.35 -24.22
C TYR A 289 4.84 11.64 -23.94
N LYS A 290 4.86 10.75 -22.94
CA LYS A 290 3.77 9.81 -22.67
C LYS A 290 2.70 10.33 -21.71
N GLY A 291 2.56 11.64 -21.54
CA GLY A 291 1.46 12.24 -20.77
C GLY A 291 1.39 11.74 -19.33
N LEU A 292 0.58 10.71 -19.09
CA LEU A 292 0.44 10.03 -17.80
C LEU A 292 0.96 8.58 -17.89
N GLN A 293 2.01 8.25 -17.13
CA GLN A 293 2.54 6.89 -17.00
C GLN A 293 2.43 6.39 -15.57
N VAL A 294 1.84 5.21 -15.38
CA VAL A 294 1.63 4.59 -14.06
C VAL A 294 1.94 3.08 -14.16
N ASN A 295 3.01 2.71 -14.85
CA ASN A 295 3.33 1.31 -15.14
C ASN A 295 3.97 0.59 -13.96
N SER A 296 4.01 -0.75 -14.04
CA SER A 296 4.77 -1.59 -13.13
C SER A 296 4.40 -1.41 -11.65
N GLN A 297 3.14 -1.10 -11.36
CA GLN A 297 2.65 -1.04 -10.00
C GLN A 297 2.70 -2.44 -9.39
N THR A 298 2.95 -2.55 -8.09
CA THR A 298 2.95 -3.86 -7.41
C THR A 298 2.21 -3.77 -6.09
N ILE A 299 1.34 -4.74 -5.81
CA ILE A 299 0.67 -4.87 -4.52
C ILE A 299 0.65 -6.32 -4.05
N THR A 300 0.50 -6.51 -2.74
CA THR A 300 0.23 -7.81 -2.13
C THR A 300 -1.09 -7.75 -1.37
N LEU A 301 -2.02 -8.63 -1.72
CA LEU A 301 -3.32 -8.74 -1.06
C LEU A 301 -3.24 -9.55 0.23
N PRO A 302 -4.22 -9.43 1.14
CA PRO A 302 -4.32 -10.29 2.32
C PRO A 302 -4.44 -11.77 1.96
N THR A 303 -3.88 -12.66 2.79
CA THR A 303 -3.89 -14.11 2.56
C THR A 303 -5.30 -14.70 2.50
N ILE A 304 -5.56 -15.55 1.51
CA ILE A 304 -6.77 -16.38 1.43
C ILE A 304 -6.48 -17.74 2.07
N ASN A 305 -7.34 -18.21 2.96
CA ASN A 305 -7.23 -19.54 3.57
C ASN A 305 -8.35 -20.44 3.03
N ILE A 306 -7.98 -21.59 2.48
CA ILE A 306 -8.92 -22.60 1.97
C ILE A 306 -8.55 -24.01 2.42
N LYS A 307 -9.49 -24.94 2.27
CA LYS A 307 -9.26 -26.38 2.42
C LYS A 307 -8.89 -27.01 1.07
N GLU A 308 -8.18 -28.13 1.11
CA GLU A 308 -7.86 -28.92 -0.08
C GLU A 308 -9.12 -29.19 -0.94
N GLY A 309 -8.99 -28.97 -2.25
CA GLY A 309 -10.07 -29.14 -3.24
C GLY A 309 -11.01 -27.93 -3.38
N ALA A 310 -10.95 -26.95 -2.48
CA ALA A 310 -11.68 -25.69 -2.65
C ALA A 310 -11.02 -24.76 -3.68
N THR A 311 -11.77 -23.79 -4.18
CA THR A 311 -11.27 -22.75 -5.09
C THR A 311 -11.02 -21.47 -4.30
N ALA A 312 -9.82 -20.91 -4.43
CA ALA A 312 -9.50 -19.59 -3.90
C ALA A 312 -9.91 -18.51 -4.90
N ILE A 313 -10.58 -17.47 -4.43
CA ILE A 313 -11.08 -16.36 -5.26
C ILE A 313 -10.38 -15.07 -4.82
N SER A 314 -9.54 -14.52 -5.69
CA SER A 314 -8.89 -13.21 -5.49
C SER A 314 -9.73 -12.13 -6.16
N ASN A 315 -10.02 -11.05 -5.45
CA ASN A 315 -10.67 -9.87 -6.04
C ASN A 315 -9.63 -9.04 -6.79
N ASN A 316 -9.95 -8.64 -8.02
CA ASN A 316 -9.16 -7.69 -8.79
C ASN A 316 -9.33 -6.30 -8.18
N PRO A 317 -8.30 -5.72 -7.56
CA PRO A 317 -8.41 -4.46 -6.81
C PRO A 317 -8.16 -3.23 -7.68
N THR A 318 -8.02 -3.42 -8.98
CA THR A 318 -7.63 -2.35 -9.91
C THR A 318 -8.83 -1.56 -10.37
N LEU A 319 -8.66 -0.25 -10.55
CA LEU A 319 -9.61 0.62 -11.23
C LEU A 319 -8.87 1.48 -12.25
N ASP A 320 -9.28 1.36 -13.52
CA ASP A 320 -8.79 2.18 -14.61
C ASP A 320 -9.28 3.64 -14.51
N ILE A 321 -8.90 4.45 -15.49
CA ILE A 321 -9.25 5.89 -15.55
C ILE A 321 -10.76 6.13 -15.66
N ASP A 322 -11.54 5.14 -16.10
CA ASP A 322 -13.00 5.18 -16.23
C ASP A 322 -13.71 4.55 -15.02
N GLY A 323 -12.95 4.07 -14.02
CA GLY A 323 -13.48 3.44 -12.82
C GLY A 323 -13.95 2.00 -13.02
N LYS A 324 -13.41 1.29 -14.02
CA LYS A 324 -13.68 -0.13 -14.25
C LYS A 324 -12.49 -0.98 -13.85
N GLU A 325 -12.74 -2.23 -13.48
CA GLU A 325 -11.67 -3.18 -13.21
C GLU A 325 -10.79 -3.39 -14.46
N MET A 326 -9.47 -3.26 -14.30
CA MET A 326 -8.56 -3.37 -15.43
C MET A 326 -8.60 -4.80 -16.00
N PRO A 327 -8.48 -4.96 -17.33
CA PRO A 327 -8.33 -6.26 -17.95
C PRO A 327 -7.10 -7.00 -17.43
N ILE A 328 -7.29 -8.26 -17.05
CA ILE A 328 -6.20 -9.15 -16.63
C ILE A 328 -5.43 -9.62 -17.86
N SER A 329 -4.14 -9.30 -17.93
CA SER A 329 -3.27 -9.58 -19.08
C SER A 329 -2.49 -10.88 -18.96
N SER A 330 -2.25 -11.38 -17.75
CA SER A 330 -1.61 -12.68 -17.50
C SER A 330 -1.87 -13.17 -16.08
N ILE A 331 -1.89 -14.48 -15.88
CA ILE A 331 -2.20 -15.13 -14.59
C ILE A 331 -1.21 -16.28 -14.38
N SER A 332 -0.68 -16.45 -13.17
CA SER A 332 0.15 -17.60 -12.81
C SER A 332 -0.71 -18.81 -12.43
N ASP A 333 -0.09 -19.98 -12.31
CA ASP A 333 -0.70 -21.15 -11.66
C ASP A 333 -2.05 -21.62 -12.23
N GLY A 334 -2.28 -21.35 -13.52
CA GLY A 334 -3.51 -21.76 -14.21
C GLY A 334 -4.78 -21.06 -13.71
N GLY A 335 -4.65 -19.91 -13.03
CA GLY A 335 -5.81 -19.14 -12.58
C GLY A 335 -6.69 -18.68 -13.75
N THR A 336 -7.98 -18.48 -13.48
CA THR A 336 -8.99 -18.11 -14.47
C THR A 336 -9.65 -16.79 -14.07
N VAL A 337 -9.70 -15.83 -14.99
CA VAL A 337 -10.39 -14.54 -14.79
C VAL A 337 -11.89 -14.68 -15.06
N SER A 338 -12.69 -14.00 -14.25
CA SER A 338 -14.14 -13.86 -14.46
C SER A 338 -14.46 -12.99 -15.68
N ALA A 339 -15.63 -13.20 -16.29
CA ALA A 339 -16.02 -12.50 -17.52
C ALA A 339 -16.10 -10.96 -17.37
N ASP A 340 -16.31 -10.47 -16.15
CA ASP A 340 -16.37 -9.04 -15.81
C ASP A 340 -15.05 -8.50 -15.24
N ASN A 341 -13.96 -9.28 -15.26
CA ASN A 341 -12.64 -8.96 -14.71
C ASN A 341 -12.59 -8.71 -13.19
N LYS A 342 -13.66 -8.94 -12.44
CA LYS A 342 -13.70 -8.61 -11.00
C LYS A 342 -12.92 -9.56 -10.12
N THR A 343 -12.75 -10.79 -10.56
CA THR A 343 -12.11 -11.85 -9.79
C THR A 343 -11.21 -12.74 -10.64
N VAL A 344 -10.19 -13.29 -9.99
CA VAL A 344 -9.34 -14.36 -10.52
C VAL A 344 -9.43 -15.57 -9.58
N SER A 345 -9.82 -16.71 -10.12
CA SER A 345 -10.05 -17.95 -9.38
C SER A 345 -8.90 -18.94 -9.57
N PHE A 346 -8.49 -19.61 -8.50
CA PHE A 346 -7.44 -20.62 -8.48
C PHE A 346 -7.96 -21.91 -7.83
N SER A 347 -8.03 -22.98 -8.61
CA SER A 347 -8.51 -24.29 -8.18
C SER A 347 -7.37 -25.31 -8.17
N ASN A 348 -7.55 -26.44 -7.48
CA ASN A 348 -6.59 -27.56 -7.44
C ASN A 348 -5.18 -27.15 -6.97
N LEU A 349 -5.10 -26.17 -6.06
CA LEU A 349 -3.83 -25.77 -5.46
C LEU A 349 -3.34 -26.85 -4.47
N PRO A 350 -2.04 -27.15 -4.43
CA PRO A 350 -1.49 -28.11 -3.47
C PRO A 350 -1.56 -27.58 -2.04
N ILE A 351 -1.59 -28.49 -1.07
CA ILE A 351 -1.50 -28.17 0.37
C ILE A 351 -0.22 -27.39 0.66
N GLY A 352 -0.33 -26.39 1.53
CA GLY A 352 0.75 -25.49 1.92
C GLY A 352 0.45 -24.03 1.58
N THR A 353 1.47 -23.18 1.71
CA THR A 353 1.38 -21.76 1.40
C THR A 353 2.01 -21.48 0.03
N LYS A 354 1.31 -20.71 -0.79
CA LYS A 354 1.76 -20.30 -2.12
C LYS A 354 1.32 -18.88 -2.42
N THR A 355 2.15 -18.13 -3.13
CA THR A 355 1.78 -16.82 -3.68
C THR A 355 1.49 -16.97 -5.15
N VAL A 356 0.23 -16.77 -5.55
CA VAL A 356 -0.15 -16.66 -6.96
C VAL A 356 -0.10 -15.19 -7.39
N THR A 357 0.05 -14.95 -8.68
CA THR A 357 0.17 -13.59 -9.22
C THR A 357 -0.65 -13.43 -10.48
N TYR A 358 -1.12 -12.21 -10.73
CA TYR A 358 -1.69 -11.83 -12.00
C TYR A 358 -1.34 -10.38 -12.32
N ASN A 359 -1.26 -10.09 -13.62
CA ASN A 359 -0.98 -8.75 -14.11
C ASN A 359 -2.25 -8.18 -14.76
N ALA A 360 -2.47 -6.89 -14.57
CA ALA A 360 -3.49 -6.12 -15.26
C ALA A 360 -2.84 -4.99 -16.05
N THR A 361 -3.37 -4.71 -17.24
CA THR A 361 -2.84 -3.65 -18.11
C THR A 361 -3.97 -2.85 -18.72
N PHE A 362 -3.81 -1.54 -18.74
CA PHE A 362 -4.75 -0.61 -19.34
C PHE A 362 -3.99 0.48 -20.10
N THR A 363 -4.51 0.84 -21.26
CA THR A 363 -4.03 1.98 -22.04
C THR A 363 -5.22 2.81 -22.49
N ALA A 364 -5.01 4.11 -22.58
CA ALA A 364 -6.01 5.03 -23.12
C ALA A 364 -5.32 6.19 -23.84
N THR A 365 -6.12 6.99 -24.53
CA THR A 365 -5.68 8.25 -25.12
C THR A 365 -6.79 9.26 -24.86
N SER A 366 -6.43 10.42 -24.29
CA SER A 366 -7.40 11.47 -23.98
C SER A 366 -7.97 12.08 -25.26
N ALA A 367 -9.04 12.87 -25.13
CA ALA A 367 -9.61 13.64 -26.24
C ALA A 367 -8.60 14.58 -26.92
N LYS A 368 -7.57 15.02 -26.18
CA LYS A 368 -6.48 15.86 -26.68
C LYS A 368 -5.30 15.08 -27.27
N GLY A 369 -5.36 13.76 -27.32
CA GLY A 369 -4.29 12.91 -27.84
C GLY A 369 -3.21 12.55 -26.81
N VAL A 370 -3.42 12.82 -25.53
CA VAL A 370 -2.46 12.49 -24.48
C VAL A 370 -2.55 10.99 -24.16
N PRO A 371 -1.46 10.22 -24.30
CA PRO A 371 -1.48 8.80 -24.00
C PRO A 371 -1.48 8.54 -22.48
N LEU A 372 -2.11 7.43 -22.08
CA LEU A 372 -2.04 6.82 -20.76
C LEU A 372 -1.56 5.37 -20.90
N SER A 373 -0.60 5.00 -20.07
CA SER A 373 -0.20 3.60 -19.85
C SER A 373 -0.22 3.27 -18.36
N TYR A 374 -0.98 2.24 -18.00
CA TYR A 374 -1.17 1.79 -16.63
C TYR A 374 -1.01 0.27 -16.56
N SER A 375 -0.12 -0.22 -15.69
CA SER A 375 0.05 -1.66 -15.48
C SER A 375 0.34 -1.97 -14.01
N LEU A 376 -0.20 -3.10 -13.55
CA LEU A 376 -0.11 -3.51 -12.17
C LEU A 376 0.06 -5.03 -12.05
N LYS A 377 0.94 -5.47 -11.14
CA LYS A 377 1.10 -6.85 -10.70
C LYS A 377 0.48 -7.04 -9.33
N VAL A 378 -0.51 -7.91 -9.23
CA VAL A 378 -1.11 -8.35 -7.96
C VAL A 378 -0.43 -9.63 -7.50
N SER A 379 -0.03 -9.66 -6.23
CA SER A 379 0.40 -10.87 -5.53
C SER A 379 -0.67 -11.28 -4.51
N GLN A 380 -1.16 -12.51 -4.59
CA GLN A 380 -2.18 -13.06 -3.71
C GLN A 380 -1.60 -14.27 -2.96
N PRO A 381 -1.25 -14.13 -1.67
CA PRO A 381 -0.92 -15.28 -0.83
C PRO A 381 -2.16 -16.15 -0.61
N ILE A 382 -1.99 -17.46 -0.70
CA ILE A 382 -3.01 -18.48 -0.48
C ILE A 382 -2.43 -19.59 0.41
N THR A 383 -3.15 -19.96 1.46
CA THR A 383 -2.83 -21.11 2.30
C THR A 383 -3.91 -22.17 2.11
N VAL A 384 -3.48 -23.36 1.69
CA VAL A 384 -4.32 -24.54 1.52
C VAL A 384 -4.03 -25.51 2.66
N SER A 385 -5.05 -25.86 3.43
CA SER A 385 -4.96 -26.79 4.55
C SER A 385 -5.68 -28.10 4.27
N GLU A 386 -5.24 -29.18 4.93
CA GLU A 386 -5.90 -30.48 4.83
C GLU A 386 -7.36 -30.42 5.31
N LYS A 387 -8.19 -31.27 4.70
CA LYS A 387 -9.50 -31.57 5.26
C LYS A 387 -9.32 -32.34 6.57
N THR A 388 -10.10 -31.96 7.55
CA THR A 388 -10.15 -32.56 8.88
C THR A 388 -11.21 -33.66 8.90
N ASN A 389 -10.94 -34.75 9.63
CA ASN A 389 -11.95 -35.77 9.89
C ASN A 389 -12.82 -35.31 11.06
N SER A 390 -14.13 -35.44 10.93
CA SER A 390 -15.08 -35.26 12.01
C SER A 390 -16.18 -36.32 11.93
N SER A 391 -16.98 -36.39 12.99
CA SER A 391 -18.07 -37.34 13.11
C SER A 391 -19.39 -36.67 13.50
N VAL A 392 -20.50 -37.28 13.11
CA VAL A 392 -21.83 -36.97 13.61
C VAL A 392 -22.26 -38.13 14.48
N ASN A 393 -22.48 -37.85 15.76
CA ASN A 393 -22.93 -38.83 16.75
C ASN A 393 -24.46 -38.75 16.86
N ILE A 394 -25.14 -39.84 16.56
CA ILE A 394 -26.59 -39.94 16.53
C ILE A 394 -27.07 -40.69 17.77
N PHE A 395 -27.94 -40.07 18.55
CA PHE A 395 -28.57 -40.66 19.72
C PHE A 395 -30.08 -40.82 19.53
N TYR A 396 -30.63 -41.88 20.12
CA TYR A 396 -32.06 -42.17 20.12
C TYR A 396 -32.52 -42.26 21.57
N LYS A 397 -33.15 -41.20 22.09
CA LYS A 397 -33.42 -41.05 23.53
C LYS A 397 -34.88 -40.74 23.81
N ASP A 398 -35.35 -41.08 25.00
CA ASP A 398 -36.65 -40.62 25.48
C ASP A 398 -36.59 -39.20 26.08
N GLU A 399 -37.73 -38.69 26.55
CA GLU A 399 -37.84 -37.37 27.19
C GLU A 399 -37.01 -37.22 28.49
N ASN A 400 -36.58 -38.32 29.10
CA ASN A 400 -35.75 -38.34 30.30
C ASN A 400 -34.25 -38.47 29.97
N GLY A 401 -33.91 -38.68 28.69
CA GLY A 401 -32.54 -38.87 28.21
C GLY A 401 -32.07 -40.33 28.21
N ASP A 402 -32.95 -41.29 28.50
CA ASP A 402 -32.63 -42.72 28.48
C ASP A 402 -32.51 -43.23 27.03
N GLU A 403 -31.47 -44.04 26.76
CA GLU A 403 -31.19 -44.57 25.42
C GLU A 403 -32.20 -45.66 25.05
N LEU A 404 -32.96 -45.43 23.97
CA LEU A 404 -34.01 -46.33 23.48
C LEU A 404 -33.53 -47.27 22.36
N ALA A 405 -32.45 -46.90 21.68
CA ALA A 405 -31.80 -47.71 20.66
C ALA A 405 -30.31 -47.36 20.59
N THR A 406 -29.49 -48.31 20.12
CA THR A 406 -28.04 -48.11 19.99
C THR A 406 -27.72 -46.87 19.16
N SER A 407 -26.91 -45.98 19.75
CA SER A 407 -26.31 -44.82 19.10
C SER A 407 -25.47 -45.20 17.87
N GLU A 408 -25.40 -44.28 16.91
CA GLU A 408 -24.68 -44.44 15.65
C GLU A 408 -23.67 -43.31 15.48
N THR A 409 -22.60 -43.59 14.73
CA THR A 409 -21.62 -42.57 14.36
C THR A 409 -21.36 -42.67 12.88
N ILE A 410 -21.49 -41.55 12.18
CA ILE A 410 -21.05 -41.40 10.80
C ILE A 410 -19.85 -40.47 10.78
N SER A 411 -18.78 -40.85 10.07
CA SER A 411 -17.56 -40.05 9.96
C SER A 411 -17.37 -39.59 8.52
N GLY A 412 -16.83 -38.40 8.35
CA GLY A 412 -16.52 -37.83 7.04
C GLY A 412 -15.48 -36.73 7.14
N LYS A 413 -15.01 -36.28 5.99
CA LYS A 413 -14.08 -35.15 5.90
C LYS A 413 -14.84 -33.83 5.84
N SER A 414 -14.25 -32.76 6.35
CA SER A 414 -14.89 -31.44 6.30
C SER A 414 -15.32 -31.03 4.88
N GLY A 415 -16.57 -30.57 4.78
CA GLY A 415 -17.25 -30.23 3.53
C GLY A 415 -17.97 -31.38 2.81
N GLU A 416 -17.82 -32.63 3.25
CA GLU A 416 -18.65 -33.74 2.74
C GLU A 416 -20.06 -33.67 3.33
N ASN A 417 -21.07 -34.09 2.56
CA ASN A 417 -22.45 -34.07 3.03
C ASN A 417 -22.76 -35.29 3.92
N TYR A 418 -23.62 -35.11 4.91
CA TYR A 418 -24.20 -36.19 5.69
C TYR A 418 -25.72 -36.04 5.81
N GLN A 419 -26.38 -37.17 6.06
CA GLN A 419 -27.79 -37.25 6.38
C GLN A 419 -27.99 -38.39 7.39
N THR A 420 -28.79 -38.14 8.41
CA THR A 420 -29.16 -39.10 9.45
C THR A 420 -30.59 -39.59 9.19
N THR A 421 -30.95 -40.75 9.77
CA THR A 421 -32.25 -41.38 9.57
C THR A 421 -32.92 -41.64 10.91
N GLU A 422 -34.21 -41.35 11.01
CA GLU A 422 -35.03 -41.70 12.16
C GLU A 422 -35.19 -43.23 12.29
N LYS A 423 -35.22 -43.75 13.53
CA LYS A 423 -35.51 -45.18 13.80
C LYS A 423 -36.95 -45.36 14.26
N THR A 424 -37.60 -46.40 13.78
CA THR A 424 -38.87 -46.86 14.36
C THR A 424 -38.59 -47.61 15.66
N ILE A 425 -39.15 -47.12 16.78
CA ILE A 425 -38.96 -47.71 18.12
C ILE A 425 -40.32 -48.16 18.66
N THR A 426 -40.44 -49.44 19.03
CA THR A 426 -41.69 -50.04 19.54
C THR A 426 -42.23 -49.27 20.75
N ASN A 427 -43.52 -48.92 20.74
CA ASN A 427 -44.24 -48.16 21.77
C ASN A 427 -43.82 -46.68 21.92
N TYR A 428 -42.99 -46.15 21.03
CA TYR A 428 -42.58 -44.75 21.02
C TYR A 428 -42.91 -44.09 19.68
N LYS A 429 -43.07 -42.76 19.69
CA LYS A 429 -43.20 -41.91 18.50
C LYS A 429 -42.18 -40.78 18.58
N LEU A 430 -41.64 -40.35 17.44
CA LEU A 430 -40.71 -39.23 17.40
C LEU A 430 -41.42 -37.96 17.87
N LYS A 431 -40.81 -37.26 18.82
CA LYS A 431 -41.28 -35.97 19.34
C LYS A 431 -40.57 -34.84 18.62
N GLU A 432 -39.23 -34.86 18.62
CA GLU A 432 -38.40 -33.83 18.01
C GLU A 432 -36.99 -34.34 17.67
N ILE A 433 -36.25 -33.55 16.88
CA ILE A 433 -34.85 -33.81 16.55
C ILE A 433 -34.03 -32.63 17.06
N GLU A 434 -33.07 -32.90 17.94
CA GLU A 434 -32.09 -31.93 18.40
C GLU A 434 -30.84 -32.00 17.53
N GLY A 435 -30.37 -30.84 17.07
CA GLY A 435 -29.25 -30.76 16.14
C GLY A 435 -29.65 -30.98 14.68
N PRO A 436 -28.73 -30.74 13.73
CA PRO A 436 -29.00 -30.80 12.30
C PRO A 436 -29.05 -32.26 11.78
N PRO A 437 -30.22 -32.79 11.34
CA PRO A 437 -30.30 -34.17 10.84
C PRO A 437 -29.61 -34.38 9.48
N SER A 438 -29.22 -33.30 8.80
CA SER A 438 -28.44 -33.31 7.56
C SER A 438 -27.63 -32.03 7.43
N GLY A 439 -26.48 -32.11 6.76
CA GLY A 439 -25.61 -30.96 6.55
C GLY A 439 -24.27 -31.37 5.95
N GLN A 440 -23.23 -30.57 6.20
CA GLN A 440 -21.85 -30.90 5.88
C GLN A 440 -21.03 -31.16 7.15
N PHE A 441 -20.07 -32.07 7.07
CA PHE A 441 -19.09 -32.27 8.14
C PHE A 441 -18.28 -30.98 8.38
N GLY A 442 -18.18 -30.57 9.64
CA GLY A 442 -17.36 -29.42 10.07
C GLY A 442 -15.94 -29.83 10.44
N ASP A 443 -15.20 -28.91 11.06
CA ASP A 443 -13.87 -29.18 11.62
C ASP A 443 -13.93 -29.86 13.01
N SER A 444 -15.12 -30.08 13.57
CA SER A 444 -15.36 -30.72 14.86
C SER A 444 -16.56 -31.66 14.82
N ASP A 445 -16.60 -32.60 15.76
CA ASP A 445 -17.73 -33.51 15.91
C ASP A 445 -19.04 -32.76 16.19
N THR A 446 -20.14 -33.31 15.68
CA THR A 446 -21.50 -32.79 15.86
C THR A 446 -22.38 -33.89 16.46
N THR A 447 -23.46 -33.50 17.12
CA THR A 447 -24.42 -34.42 17.73
C THR A 447 -25.81 -34.19 17.14
N VAL A 448 -26.52 -35.28 16.85
CA VAL A 448 -27.94 -35.31 16.48
C VAL A 448 -28.65 -36.23 17.45
N THR A 449 -29.71 -35.75 18.10
CA THR A 449 -30.52 -36.57 19.02
C THR A 449 -31.95 -36.64 18.50
N TYR A 450 -32.41 -37.84 18.17
CA TYR A 450 -33.82 -38.10 17.96
C TYR A 450 -34.47 -38.34 19.32
N VAL A 451 -35.35 -37.43 19.74
CA VAL A 451 -36.05 -37.49 21.03
C VAL A 451 -37.44 -38.06 20.81
N TYR A 452 -37.76 -39.13 21.53
CA TYR A 452 -39.01 -39.87 21.42
C TYR A 452 -39.88 -39.68 22.67
N GLU A 453 -41.19 -39.69 22.46
CA GLU A 453 -42.18 -39.80 23.53
C GLU A 453 -42.94 -41.12 23.41
N LYS A 454 -43.55 -41.58 24.52
CA LYS A 454 -44.44 -42.75 24.47
C LYS A 454 -45.56 -42.52 23.46
N ALA A 455 -45.78 -43.51 22.60
CA ALA A 455 -46.87 -43.49 21.64
C ALA A 455 -48.23 -43.50 22.34
N ASP A 456 -49.27 -43.07 21.63
CA ASP A 456 -50.64 -43.13 22.15
C ASP A 456 -51.05 -44.60 22.31
N GLY A 457 -51.57 -44.94 23.49
CA GLY A 457 -52.11 -46.25 23.78
C GLY A 457 -53.42 -46.48 23.05
N ALA A 458 -53.74 -47.75 22.84
CA ALA A 458 -55.04 -48.14 22.33
C ALA A 458 -56.14 -47.76 23.35
N PRO A 459 -57.31 -47.30 22.90
CA PRO A 459 -58.36 -46.84 23.79
C PRO A 459 -58.86 -47.95 24.73
N VAL A 460 -59.13 -47.59 25.98
CA VAL A 460 -59.78 -48.47 26.95
C VAL A 460 -61.27 -48.21 26.91
N THR A 461 -62.05 -49.23 26.56
CA THR A 461 -63.53 -49.16 26.54
C THR A 461 -64.09 -49.63 27.87
N VAL A 462 -64.85 -48.77 28.55
CA VAL A 462 -65.52 -49.11 29.81
C VAL A 462 -66.99 -49.41 29.55
N LYS A 463 -67.40 -50.65 29.78
CA LYS A 463 -68.76 -51.15 29.56
C LYS A 463 -69.52 -51.32 30.87
N TYR A 464 -70.82 -51.08 30.82
CA TYR A 464 -71.74 -51.21 31.95
C TYR A 464 -72.89 -52.14 31.55
N VAL A 465 -72.88 -53.37 32.04
CA VAL A 465 -73.79 -54.43 31.59
C VAL A 465 -74.51 -55.11 32.75
N ASP A 466 -75.66 -55.74 32.47
CA ASP A 466 -76.31 -56.64 33.43
C ASP A 466 -75.63 -58.03 33.48
N GLY A 467 -76.15 -58.93 34.32
CA GLY A 467 -75.66 -60.31 34.44
C GLY A 467 -75.79 -61.16 33.17
N ASP A 468 -76.61 -60.73 32.21
CA ASP A 468 -76.83 -61.39 30.92
C ASP A 468 -75.99 -60.74 29.79
N GLY A 469 -75.27 -59.65 30.09
CA GLY A 469 -74.40 -58.94 29.16
C GLY A 469 -75.07 -57.82 28.36
N ASN A 470 -76.31 -57.44 28.65
CA ASN A 470 -76.99 -56.33 27.98
C ASN A 470 -76.44 -54.98 28.46
N GLU A 471 -76.21 -54.05 27.53
CA GLU A 471 -75.68 -52.72 27.85
C GLU A 471 -76.73 -51.85 28.56
N LEU A 472 -76.40 -51.39 29.76
CA LEU A 472 -77.29 -50.60 30.62
C LEU A 472 -77.03 -49.09 30.51
N ALA A 473 -75.85 -48.70 30.04
CA ALA A 473 -75.45 -47.32 29.79
C ALA A 473 -74.38 -47.27 28.70
N THR A 474 -74.29 -46.14 27.99
CA THR A 474 -73.29 -45.95 26.93
C THR A 474 -71.88 -46.14 27.48
N SER A 475 -71.09 -46.93 26.76
CA SER A 475 -69.68 -47.19 27.08
C SER A 475 -68.83 -45.91 27.06
N ASP A 476 -67.88 -45.80 28.00
CA ASP A 476 -66.90 -44.70 28.02
C ASP A 476 -65.61 -45.13 27.30
N THR A 477 -64.87 -44.14 26.77
CA THR A 477 -63.56 -44.35 26.15
C THR A 477 -62.51 -43.54 26.88
N LEU A 478 -61.52 -44.22 27.46
CA LEU A 478 -60.34 -43.58 28.03
C LEU A 478 -59.23 -43.61 26.98
N ASN A 479 -58.51 -42.50 26.83
CA ASN A 479 -57.34 -42.38 25.98
C ASN A 479 -56.15 -41.91 26.81
N GLY A 480 -54.96 -42.41 26.50
CA GLY A 480 -53.72 -42.00 27.14
C GLY A 480 -52.53 -42.64 26.45
N LYS A 481 -51.32 -42.19 26.80
CA LYS A 481 -50.08 -42.75 26.27
C LYS A 481 -49.84 -44.16 26.81
N ILE A 482 -49.14 -45.00 26.05
CA ILE A 482 -48.71 -46.34 26.51
C ILE A 482 -48.01 -46.22 27.87
N ASP A 483 -48.29 -47.16 28.76
CA ASP A 483 -47.81 -47.24 30.16
C ASP A 483 -48.35 -46.16 31.11
N ALA A 484 -49.09 -45.16 30.61
CA ALA A 484 -49.78 -44.21 31.48
C ALA A 484 -50.91 -44.92 32.25
N PRO A 485 -51.11 -44.62 33.55
CA PRO A 485 -52.18 -45.23 34.32
C PRO A 485 -53.54 -44.71 33.87
N TYR A 486 -54.55 -45.59 33.87
CA TYR A 486 -55.95 -45.21 33.81
C TYR A 486 -56.70 -45.73 35.03
N GLN A 487 -57.78 -45.02 35.34
CA GLN A 487 -58.74 -45.41 36.36
C GLN A 487 -60.14 -45.23 35.77
N SER A 488 -60.99 -46.22 36.00
CA SER A 488 -62.41 -46.17 35.66
C SER A 488 -63.24 -46.38 36.92
N THR A 489 -64.47 -45.86 36.90
CA THR A 489 -65.43 -46.01 37.98
C THR A 489 -66.76 -46.49 37.44
N ALA A 490 -67.51 -47.18 38.29
CA ALA A 490 -68.87 -47.59 37.97
C ALA A 490 -69.78 -46.36 37.83
N LYS A 491 -70.64 -46.34 36.82
CA LYS A 491 -71.71 -45.36 36.70
C LYS A 491 -72.82 -45.63 37.71
N SER A 492 -73.45 -44.57 38.20
CA SER A 492 -74.73 -44.68 38.89
C SER A 492 -75.83 -44.86 37.85
N ILE A 493 -76.52 -46.00 37.89
CA ILE A 493 -77.57 -46.36 36.94
C ILE A 493 -78.85 -46.60 37.75
N THR A 494 -79.91 -45.83 37.47
CA THR A 494 -81.18 -45.90 38.23
C THR A 494 -81.78 -47.30 38.17
N GLY A 495 -82.08 -47.88 39.34
CA GLY A 495 -82.65 -49.24 39.45
C GLY A 495 -81.61 -50.37 39.45
N TRP A 496 -80.31 -50.07 39.40
CA TRP A 496 -79.23 -51.06 39.33
C TRP A 496 -78.13 -50.78 40.36
N THR A 497 -77.60 -51.84 40.98
CA THR A 497 -76.45 -51.81 41.90
C THR A 497 -75.27 -52.57 41.29
N VAL A 498 -74.04 -52.10 41.51
CA VAL A 498 -72.83 -52.74 40.98
C VAL A 498 -72.64 -54.07 41.71
N LYS A 499 -72.70 -55.18 40.97
CA LYS A 499 -72.47 -56.53 41.46
C LYS A 499 -70.99 -56.88 41.42
N THR A 500 -70.31 -56.50 40.34
CA THR A 500 -68.90 -56.84 40.12
C THR A 500 -68.14 -55.65 39.56
N THR A 501 -67.13 -55.23 40.32
CA THR A 501 -66.09 -54.32 39.84
C THR A 501 -64.97 -55.16 39.22
N PRO A 502 -64.60 -54.92 37.95
CA PRO A 502 -63.57 -55.71 37.28
C PRO A 502 -62.19 -55.42 37.88
N THR A 503 -61.31 -56.43 37.87
CA THR A 503 -59.96 -56.31 38.44
C THR A 503 -59.06 -55.36 37.67
N ASN A 504 -59.35 -55.13 36.39
CA ASN A 504 -58.68 -54.14 35.54
C ASN A 504 -59.38 -52.75 35.55
N ALA A 505 -60.23 -52.45 36.54
CA ALA A 505 -60.80 -51.11 36.71
C ALA A 505 -59.73 -50.01 36.82
N ASN A 506 -58.54 -50.37 37.32
CA ASN A 506 -57.33 -49.57 37.26
C ASN A 506 -56.26 -50.39 36.50
N GLY A 507 -55.52 -49.74 35.62
CA GLY A 507 -54.50 -50.38 34.82
C GLY A 507 -53.61 -49.36 34.14
N VAL A 508 -52.83 -49.80 33.16
CA VAL A 508 -52.08 -48.92 32.25
C VAL A 508 -52.56 -49.12 30.83
N PHE A 509 -52.50 -48.07 30.02
CA PHE A 509 -52.78 -48.16 28.59
C PHE A 509 -51.75 -49.06 27.91
N THR A 510 -52.22 -50.02 27.12
CA THR A 510 -51.38 -50.88 26.28
C THR A 510 -51.50 -50.48 24.81
N ASN A 511 -50.73 -51.14 23.93
CA ASN A 511 -50.88 -50.99 22.47
C ASN A 511 -52.05 -51.82 21.90
N THR A 512 -52.87 -52.41 22.76
CA THR A 512 -54.02 -53.25 22.40
C THR A 512 -55.28 -52.71 23.07
N ASN A 513 -56.42 -52.77 22.37
CA ASN A 513 -57.68 -52.31 22.96
C ASN A 513 -58.00 -53.12 24.22
N GLN A 514 -58.26 -52.45 25.33
CA GLN A 514 -58.65 -53.07 26.59
C GLN A 514 -60.14 -52.82 26.83
N THR A 515 -60.83 -53.78 27.45
CA THR A 515 -62.23 -53.62 27.86
C THR A 515 -62.34 -53.81 29.37
N VAL A 516 -62.93 -52.83 30.05
CA VAL A 516 -63.25 -52.87 31.48
C VAL A 516 -64.76 -53.02 31.60
N THR A 517 -65.25 -54.10 32.21
CA THR A 517 -66.69 -54.38 32.27
C THR A 517 -67.20 -54.40 33.70
N TYR A 518 -68.06 -53.45 34.05
CA TYR A 518 -68.82 -53.44 35.29
C TYR A 518 -70.11 -54.24 35.09
N ILE A 519 -70.34 -55.21 35.97
CA ILE A 519 -71.56 -56.03 35.96
C ILE A 519 -72.49 -55.54 37.07
N TYR A 520 -73.74 -55.28 36.70
CA TYR A 520 -74.78 -54.77 37.59
C TYR A 520 -75.85 -55.83 37.85
N GLU A 521 -76.49 -55.75 39.01
CA GLU A 521 -77.71 -56.47 39.34
C GLU A 521 -78.82 -55.49 39.73
N LYS A 522 -80.08 -55.90 39.56
CA LYS A 522 -81.22 -55.02 39.83
C LYS A 522 -81.27 -54.70 41.33
N ALA A 523 -81.40 -53.43 41.68
CA ALA A 523 -81.43 -53.00 43.08
C ALA A 523 -82.69 -53.54 43.78
N ASP A 524 -82.56 -54.10 44.98
CA ASP A 524 -83.69 -54.62 45.75
C ASP A 524 -84.61 -53.47 46.21
N GLY A 525 -85.71 -53.29 45.48
CA GLY A 525 -86.75 -52.28 45.73
C GLY A 525 -87.01 -51.31 44.57
N ALA A 526 -87.30 -51.82 43.37
CA ALA A 526 -87.87 -51.07 42.25
C ALA A 526 -88.96 -51.87 41.52
#